data_AF-T0N1W7-F1
#
_entry.id   AF-T0N1W7-F1
#
_cell.length_a   1.000
_cell.length_b   1.000
_cell.length_c   1.000
_cell.angle_alpha   90.00
_cell.angle_beta   90.00
_cell.angle_gamma   90.00
#
_symmetry.space_group_name_H-M   'P 1'
#
loop_
_entity.id
_entity.type
_entity.pdbx_description
1 polymer ?
#
loop_
_entity_poly.entity_id
_entity_poly.type
_entity_poly.pdbx_seq_one_letter_code
_entity_poly.pdbx_strand_id
1 'polypeptide(L)'
;MDLYLGMKKGELTKCCIMIILGSIICSVAINLFIIPSNLLSGGVSGIALIIKYLSGISVGLTVFVLNIPLFILSVLKINKKFTILTFLGLVSLSLGLIFTTPLNSVLAPVAESNKLLYCIYGGVLNGLGLGIVFTNYGSTGGLDIISMYMKKKIRYKSRLYFLCS
;
A
#
# COMPACT_ATOMS: atom_id res chain seq x y z
N MET A 1 1.25 20.26 -1.93
CA MET A 1 2.11 19.70 -3.00
C MET A 1 3.51 20.29 -2.89
N ASP A 2 3.58 21.55 -2.43
CA ASP A 2 4.78 22.28 -2.00
C ASP A 2 5.54 21.63 -0.83
N LEU A 3 4.87 20.76 -0.05
CA LEU A 3 5.50 20.04 1.07
C LEU A 3 6.68 19.14 0.66
N TYR A 4 6.63 18.53 -0.54
CA TYR A 4 7.73 17.67 -1.04
C TYR A 4 8.87 18.47 -1.66
N LEU A 5 8.62 19.73 -2.06
CA LEU A 5 9.61 20.59 -2.70
C LEU A 5 10.62 21.15 -1.68
N GLY A 6 10.25 21.24 -0.39
CA GLY A 6 11.12 21.73 0.70
C GLY A 6 11.81 20.67 1.58
N MET A 7 11.66 19.37 1.29
CA MET A 7 12.24 18.33 2.16
C MET A 7 13.78 18.30 2.07
N LYS A 8 14.44 18.52 3.21
CA LYS A 8 15.89 18.30 3.36
C LYS A 8 16.23 16.82 3.17
N LYS A 9 17.44 16.51 2.66
CA LYS A 9 17.88 15.13 2.38
C LYS A 9 17.68 14.18 3.57
N GLY A 10 17.93 14.62 4.81
CA GLY A 10 17.76 13.80 6.01
C GLY A 10 16.32 13.42 6.35
N GLU A 11 15.33 14.23 5.96
CA GLU A 11 13.92 13.91 6.16
C GLU A 11 13.44 12.84 5.16
N LEU A 12 13.98 12.87 3.94
CA LEU A 12 13.69 11.86 2.92
C LEU A 12 14.12 10.47 3.38
N THR A 13 15.31 10.35 4.00
CA THR A 13 15.83 9.08 4.49
C THR A 13 14.95 8.48 5.58
N LYS A 14 14.46 9.32 6.51
CA LYS A 14 13.51 8.90 7.54
C LYS A 14 12.22 8.37 6.94
N CYS A 15 11.67 9.09 5.94
CA CYS A 15 10.46 8.63 5.25
C CYS A 15 10.68 7.28 4.57
N CYS A 16 11.82 7.07 3.88
CA CYS A 16 12.13 5.79 3.26
C CYS A 16 12.16 4.64 4.28
N ILE A 17 12.84 4.82 5.42
CA ILE A 17 12.94 3.80 6.46
C ILE A 17 11.55 3.47 7.02
N MET A 18 10.75 4.50 7.34
CA MET A 18 9.40 4.31 7.86
C MET A 18 8.48 3.62 6.84
N ILE A 19 8.59 3.96 5.55
CA ILE A 19 7.81 3.31 4.48
C ILE A 19 8.17 1.82 4.40
N ILE A 20 9.46 1.47 4.46
CA ILE A 20 9.91 0.08 4.44
C ILE A 20 9.34 -0.67 5.66
N LEU A 21 9.48 -0.11 6.87
CA LEU A 21 8.95 -0.71 8.10
C LEU A 21 7.44 -0.92 8.03
N GLY A 22 6.68 0.11 7.62
CA GLY A 22 5.23 0.00 7.46
C GLY A 22 4.82 -1.03 6.41
N SER A 23 5.56 -1.13 5.31
CA SER A 23 5.30 -2.11 4.25
C SER A 23 5.57 -3.55 4.71
N ILE A 24 6.60 -3.77 5.52
CA ILE A 24 6.88 -5.08 6.13
C ILE A 24 5.74 -5.47 7.08
N ILE A 25 5.29 -4.54 7.94
CA ILE A 25 4.15 -4.78 8.85
C ILE A 25 2.89 -5.17 8.05
N CYS A 26 2.58 -4.44 6.97
CA CYS A 26 1.48 -4.79 6.08
C CYS A 26 1.64 -6.20 5.46
N SER A 27 2.84 -6.53 4.98
CA SER A 27 3.09 -7.84 4.37
C SER A 27 2.89 -9.00 5.35
N VAL A 28 3.31 -8.82 6.61
CA VAL A 28 3.07 -9.77 7.69
C VAL A 28 1.59 -9.86 8.01
N ALA A 29 0.89 -8.73 8.13
CA ALA A 29 -0.55 -8.73 8.36
C ALA A 29 -1.33 -9.51 7.28
N ILE A 30 -0.97 -9.30 6.01
CA ILE A 30 -1.64 -9.94 4.87
C ILE A 30 -1.38 -11.45 4.85
N ASN A 31 -0.12 -11.88 4.95
CA ASN A 31 0.23 -13.30 4.88
C ASN A 31 -0.16 -14.10 6.11
N LEU A 32 -0.13 -13.48 7.30
CA LEU A 32 -0.34 -14.19 8.56
C LEU A 32 -1.82 -14.23 8.96
N PHE A 33 -2.59 -13.20 8.63
CA PHE A 33 -3.99 -13.09 9.05
C PHE A 33 -4.97 -13.12 7.88
N ILE A 34 -4.74 -12.32 6.83
CA ILE A 34 -5.74 -12.10 5.77
C ILE A 34 -5.83 -13.30 4.82
N ILE A 35 -4.70 -13.81 4.33
CA ILE A 35 -4.66 -14.94 3.40
C ILE A 35 -5.21 -16.24 4.00
N PRO A 36 -4.80 -16.69 5.20
CA PRO A 36 -5.28 -17.98 5.73
C PRO A 36 -6.77 -17.97 6.11
N SER A 37 -7.33 -16.78 6.39
CA SER A 37 -8.76 -16.63 6.68
C SER A 37 -9.62 -16.34 5.45
N ASN A 38 -9.04 -16.38 4.24
CA ASN A 38 -9.68 -16.01 2.97
C ASN A 38 -10.33 -14.62 2.97
N LEU A 39 -9.73 -13.70 3.73
CA LEU A 39 -10.22 -12.33 3.81
C LEU A 39 -9.71 -11.52 2.61
N LEU A 40 -10.43 -10.43 2.35
CA LEU A 40 -10.10 -9.48 1.32
C LEU A 40 -9.56 -8.19 1.95
N SER A 41 -8.54 -7.64 1.31
CA SER A 41 -8.05 -6.30 1.62
C SER A 41 -8.70 -5.26 0.69
N GLY A 42 -8.46 -3.98 0.96
CA GLY A 42 -8.95 -2.89 0.11
C GLY A 42 -8.10 -2.66 -1.14
N GLY A 43 -8.72 -2.06 -2.15
CA GLY A 43 -8.05 -1.57 -3.36
C GLY A 43 -7.37 -2.64 -4.21
N VAL A 44 -6.20 -2.31 -4.76
CA VAL A 44 -5.48 -3.20 -5.70
C VAL A 44 -4.97 -4.47 -5.00
N SER A 45 -4.60 -4.37 -3.71
CA SER A 45 -4.25 -5.55 -2.90
C SER A 45 -5.43 -6.50 -2.72
N GLY A 46 -6.66 -5.98 -2.60
CA GLY A 46 -7.87 -6.79 -2.60
C GLY A 46 -8.09 -7.55 -3.90
N ILE A 47 -7.94 -6.85 -5.04
CA ILE A 47 -8.06 -7.47 -6.37
C ILE A 47 -7.02 -8.57 -6.55
N ALA A 48 -5.78 -8.33 -6.09
CA ALA A 48 -4.73 -9.34 -6.13
C ALA A 48 -5.04 -10.57 -5.26
N LEU A 49 -5.70 -10.40 -4.12
CA LEU A 49 -6.17 -11.52 -3.29
C LEU A 49 -7.25 -12.34 -3.99
N ILE A 50 -8.20 -11.70 -4.67
CA ILE A 50 -9.23 -12.40 -5.47
C ILE A 50 -8.56 -13.26 -6.55
N ILE A 51 -7.60 -12.69 -7.29
CA ILE A 51 -6.85 -13.41 -8.33
C ILE A 51 -6.07 -14.58 -7.73
N LYS A 52 -5.49 -14.41 -6.54
CA LYS A 52 -4.84 -15.53 -5.84
C LYS A 52 -5.83 -16.64 -5.49
N TYR A 53 -7.02 -16.33 -5.00
CA TYR A 53 -8.01 -17.36 -4.65
C TYR A 53 -8.57 -18.10 -5.88
N LEU A 54 -8.58 -17.45 -7.06
CA LEU A 54 -9.05 -18.06 -8.30
C LEU A 54 -7.96 -18.80 -9.08
N SER A 55 -6.74 -18.24 -9.16
CA SER A 55 -5.65 -18.73 -10.02
C SER A 55 -4.42 -19.25 -9.27
N GLY A 56 -4.37 -19.11 -7.95
CA GLY A 56 -3.24 -19.56 -7.12
C GLY A 56 -1.95 -18.72 -7.25
N ILE A 57 -1.99 -17.62 -7.99
CA ILE A 57 -0.83 -16.76 -8.25
C ILE A 57 -0.41 -16.03 -6.96
N SER A 58 0.89 -15.75 -6.81
CA SER A 58 1.37 -14.99 -5.64
C SER A 58 0.81 -13.56 -5.62
N VAL A 59 0.40 -13.11 -4.43
CA VAL A 59 -0.20 -11.77 -4.24
C VAL A 59 0.81 -10.69 -4.62
N GLY A 60 2.07 -10.84 -4.20
CA GLY A 60 3.13 -9.87 -4.48
C GLY A 60 3.30 -9.59 -5.98
N LEU A 61 3.41 -10.65 -6.80
CA LEU A 61 3.51 -10.49 -8.26
C LEU A 61 2.28 -9.82 -8.85
N THR A 62 1.09 -10.22 -8.43
CA THR A 62 -0.16 -9.67 -8.95
C THR A 62 -0.32 -8.19 -8.61
N VAL A 63 -0.01 -7.82 -7.36
CA VAL A 63 0.01 -6.42 -6.92
C VAL A 63 1.03 -5.62 -7.73
N PHE A 64 2.23 -6.16 -7.95
CA PHE A 64 3.26 -5.48 -8.73
C PHE A 64 2.80 -5.21 -10.17
N VAL A 65 2.26 -6.22 -10.85
CA VAL A 65 1.76 -6.10 -12.24
C VAL A 65 0.60 -5.11 -12.35
N LEU A 66 -0.40 -5.21 -11.46
CA LEU A 66 -1.54 -4.27 -11.45
C LEU A 66 -1.11 -2.83 -11.17
N ASN A 67 0.02 -2.64 -10.48
CA ASN A 67 0.55 -1.32 -10.19
C ASN A 67 1.31 -0.67 -11.34
N ILE A 68 1.82 -1.42 -12.31
CA ILE A 68 2.56 -0.86 -13.46
C ILE A 68 1.78 0.27 -14.17
N PRO A 69 0.51 0.09 -14.60
CA PRO A 69 -0.24 1.15 -15.28
C PRO A 69 -0.54 2.35 -14.36
N LEU A 70 -0.82 2.09 -13.08
CA LEU A 70 -1.04 3.14 -12.08
C LEU A 70 0.23 3.96 -11.83
N PHE A 71 1.38 3.29 -11.86
CA PHE A 71 2.67 3.91 -11.67
C PHE A 71 3.00 4.86 -12.82
N ILE A 72 2.75 4.45 -14.07
CA ILE A 72 2.86 5.31 -15.26
C ILE A 72 1.99 6.56 -15.10
N LEU A 73 0.73 6.41 -14.65
CA LEU A 73 -0.16 7.53 -14.38
C LEU A 73 0.41 8.48 -13.30
N SER A 74 1.03 7.92 -12.25
CA SER A 74 1.62 8.69 -11.16
C SER A 74 2.78 9.58 -11.62
N VAL A 75 3.67 9.06 -12.47
CA VAL A 75 4.84 9.78 -13.02
C VAL A 75 4.35 10.98 -13.83
N LEU A 76 3.34 10.76 -14.67
CA LEU A 76 2.84 11.75 -15.62
C LEU A 76 1.98 12.84 -14.93
N LYS A 77 1.22 12.50 -13.89
CA LYS A 77 0.17 13.38 -13.36
C LYS A 77 0.42 13.92 -11.94
N ILE A 78 1.25 13.28 -11.11
CA ILE A 78 1.41 13.66 -9.68
C ILE A 78 2.72 14.42 -9.47
N ASN A 79 3.82 13.73 -9.18
CA ASN A 79 5.16 14.29 -8.89
C ASN A 79 6.19 13.15 -8.78
N LYS A 80 7.41 13.36 -9.32
CA LYS A 80 8.49 12.36 -9.30
C LYS A 80 8.88 11.88 -7.89
N LYS A 81 8.95 12.78 -6.90
CA LYS A 81 9.35 12.41 -5.52
C LYS A 81 8.35 11.47 -4.84
N PHE A 82 7.05 11.76 -4.97
CA PHE A 82 5.98 10.89 -4.46
C PHE A 82 6.05 9.52 -5.13
N THR A 83 6.18 9.52 -6.46
CA THR A 83 6.30 8.28 -7.24
C THR A 83 7.48 7.41 -6.79
N ILE A 84 8.65 7.98 -6.49
CA ILE A 84 9.80 7.22 -5.97
C ILE A 84 9.52 6.61 -4.59
N LEU A 85 8.92 7.37 -3.67
CA LEU A 85 8.57 6.87 -2.33
C LEU A 85 7.49 5.78 -2.38
N THR A 86 6.48 5.96 -3.25
CA THR A 86 5.44 4.95 -3.50
C THR A 86 6.01 3.70 -4.16
N PHE A 87 6.99 3.84 -5.07
CA PHE A 87 7.69 2.69 -5.65
C PHE A 87 8.41 1.89 -4.59
N LEU A 88 9.13 2.58 -3.70
CA LEU A 88 9.85 1.94 -2.62
C LEU A 88 8.89 1.18 -1.70
N GLY A 89 7.74 1.77 -1.37
CA GLY A 89 6.69 1.10 -0.60
C GLY A 89 6.12 -0.12 -1.31
N LEU A 90 5.78 0.01 -2.60
CA LEU A 90 5.29 -1.09 -3.43
C LEU A 90 6.30 -2.26 -3.48
N VAL A 91 7.56 -1.97 -3.78
CA VAL A 91 8.62 -2.98 -3.88
C VAL A 91 8.86 -3.63 -2.53
N SER A 92 8.91 -2.85 -1.44
CA SER A 92 9.09 -3.37 -0.09
C SER A 92 7.92 -4.26 0.34
N LEU A 93 6.69 -3.86 0.02
CA LEU A 93 5.49 -4.66 0.30
C LEU A 93 5.49 -5.96 -0.53
N SER A 94 5.81 -5.87 -1.82
CA SER A 94 5.85 -7.03 -2.71
C SER A 94 6.92 -8.03 -2.30
N LEU A 95 8.13 -7.56 -1.98
CA LEU A 95 9.20 -8.40 -1.46
C LEU A 95 8.83 -8.98 -0.10
N GLY A 96 8.29 -8.18 0.81
CA GLY A 96 7.79 -8.65 2.10
C GLY A 96 6.75 -9.75 1.94
N LEU A 97 5.80 -9.59 1.00
CA LEU A 97 4.80 -10.61 0.71
C LEU A 97 5.44 -11.93 0.22
N ILE A 98 6.49 -11.86 -0.60
CA ILE A 98 7.22 -13.04 -1.08
C ILE A 98 8.00 -13.70 0.09
N PHE A 99 8.77 -12.92 0.85
CA PHE A 99 9.56 -13.42 1.97
C PHE A 99 8.72 -13.99 3.11
N THR A 100 7.53 -13.43 3.34
CA THR A 100 6.59 -13.85 4.37
C THR A 100 5.59 -14.90 3.86
N THR A 101 5.69 -15.33 2.60
CA THR A 101 4.89 -16.45 2.06
C THR A 101 4.98 -17.75 2.89
N PRO A 102 6.15 -18.21 3.38
CA PRO A 102 6.24 -19.43 4.21
C PRO A 102 5.58 -19.30 5.58
N LEU A 103 5.32 -18.08 6.07
CA LEU A 103 4.62 -17.87 7.35
C LEU A 103 3.10 -18.16 7.25
N ASN A 104 2.56 -18.19 6.03
CA ASN A 104 1.14 -18.46 5.78
C ASN A 104 0.72 -19.87 6.24
N SER A 105 1.63 -20.86 6.19
CA SER A 105 1.32 -22.24 6.60
C SER A 105 1.33 -22.46 8.12
N VAL A 106 1.87 -21.53 8.91
CA VAL A 106 2.03 -21.69 10.36
C VAL A 106 0.71 -21.47 11.11
N LEU A 107 -0.11 -20.51 10.65
CA LEU A 107 -1.40 -20.18 11.29
C LEU A 107 -2.63 -20.63 10.49
N ALA A 108 -2.44 -21.20 9.29
CA ALA A 108 -3.51 -21.78 8.48
C ALA A 108 -4.49 -22.71 9.23
N PRO A 109 -4.04 -23.67 10.08
CA PRO A 109 -4.97 -24.61 10.71
C PRO A 109 -5.87 -24.01 11.79
N VAL A 110 -5.55 -22.83 12.33
CA VAL A 110 -6.34 -22.17 13.40
C VAL A 110 -7.23 -21.05 12.83
N ALA A 111 -6.98 -20.61 11.60
CA ALA A 111 -7.73 -19.53 10.96
C ALA A 111 -9.21 -19.89 10.72
N GLU A 112 -9.51 -21.16 10.48
CA GLU A 112 -10.86 -21.59 10.10
C GLU A 112 -11.86 -21.55 11.26
N SER A 113 -11.40 -21.79 12.50
CA SER A 113 -12.23 -21.76 13.70
C SER A 113 -12.49 -20.35 14.24
N ASN A 114 -11.63 -19.37 13.92
CA ASN A 114 -11.66 -18.03 14.53
C ASN A 114 -11.50 -16.89 13.51
N LYS A 115 -12.17 -16.97 12.36
CA LYS A 115 -12.08 -15.97 11.27
C LYS A 115 -12.30 -14.52 11.73
N LEU A 116 -13.21 -14.28 12.67
CA LEU A 116 -13.51 -12.93 13.17
C LEU A 116 -12.31 -12.32 13.90
N LEU A 117 -11.58 -13.11 14.68
CA LEU A 117 -10.38 -12.67 15.39
C LEU A 117 -9.26 -12.31 14.40
N TYR A 118 -9.07 -13.15 13.38
CA TYR A 118 -8.11 -12.92 12.30
C TYR A 118 -8.45 -11.66 11.50
N CYS A 119 -9.74 -11.37 11.29
CA CYS A 119 -10.19 -10.13 10.65
C CYS A 119 -9.83 -8.90 11.47
N ILE A 120 -10.03 -8.92 12.79
CA ILE A 120 -9.69 -7.80 13.67
C ILE A 120 -8.17 -7.58 13.69
N TYR A 121 -7.39 -8.62 13.97
CA TYR A 121 -5.93 -8.50 14.03
C TYR A 121 -5.32 -8.15 12.68
N GLY A 122 -5.76 -8.80 11.60
CA GLY A 122 -5.32 -8.49 10.24
C GLY A 122 -5.67 -7.07 9.83
N GLY A 123 -6.88 -6.59 10.15
CA GLY A 123 -7.32 -5.23 9.88
C GLY A 123 -6.53 -4.18 10.66
N VAL A 124 -6.32 -4.38 11.97
CA VAL A 124 -5.57 -3.45 12.82
C VAL A 124 -4.10 -3.40 12.40
N LEU A 125 -3.44 -4.54 12.21
CA LEU A 125 -2.02 -4.58 11.83
C LEU A 125 -1.80 -4.02 10.42
N ASN A 126 -2.65 -4.40 9.45
CA ASN A 126 -2.56 -3.85 8.10
C ASN A 126 -2.87 -2.34 8.08
N GLY A 127 -3.84 -1.89 8.88
CA GLY A 127 -4.17 -0.47 9.04
C GLY A 127 -3.03 0.34 9.66
N LEU A 128 -2.36 -0.21 10.68
CA LEU A 128 -1.19 0.41 11.30
C LEU A 128 -0.03 0.54 10.30
N GLY A 129 0.32 -0.53 9.60
CA GLY A 129 1.37 -0.48 8.58
C GLY A 129 1.05 0.53 7.47
N LEU A 130 -0.18 0.53 6.98
CA LEU A 130 -0.62 1.45 5.93
C LEU A 130 -0.63 2.90 6.43
N GLY A 131 -1.03 3.14 7.68
CA GLY A 131 -0.99 4.45 8.33
C GLY A 131 0.43 5.02 8.44
N ILE A 132 1.41 4.18 8.79
CA ILE A 132 2.83 4.57 8.83
C ILE A 132 3.31 4.99 7.44
N VAL A 133 3.00 4.21 6.40
CA VAL A 133 3.39 4.51 5.02
C VAL A 133 2.80 5.85 4.56
N PHE A 134 1.50 6.07 4.80
CA PHE A 134 0.82 7.31 4.40
C PHE A 134 1.30 8.55 5.16
N THR A 135 1.58 8.42 6.46
CA THR A 135 2.10 9.51 7.28
C THR A 135 3.48 9.97 6.78
N ASN A 136 4.24 9.05 6.17
CA ASN A 136 5.56 9.31 5.58
C ASN A 136 5.52 9.61 4.10
N TYR A 137 4.41 10.16 3.59
CA TYR A 137 4.36 10.68 2.22
C TYR A 137 4.54 9.58 1.14
N GLY A 138 4.43 8.31 1.54
CA GLY A 138 4.48 7.16 0.68
C GLY A 138 3.10 6.58 0.42
N SER A 139 3.07 5.53 -0.37
CA SER A 139 1.91 4.67 -0.54
C SER A 139 2.41 3.27 -0.87
N THR A 140 1.60 2.26 -0.60
CA THR A 140 1.84 0.88 -1.04
C THR A 140 1.45 0.65 -2.50
N GLY A 141 1.02 1.70 -3.20
CA GLY A 141 0.54 1.71 -4.57
C GLY A 141 -0.99 1.67 -4.66
N GLY A 142 -1.49 1.20 -5.79
CA GLY A 142 -2.88 0.85 -5.98
C GLY A 142 -3.81 2.05 -6.11
N LEU A 143 -4.95 1.97 -5.43
CA LEU A 143 -5.96 3.04 -5.43
C LEU A 143 -5.47 4.32 -4.75
N ASP A 144 -4.45 4.24 -3.92
CA ASP A 144 -3.84 5.38 -3.24
C ASP A 144 -3.25 6.38 -4.23
N ILE A 145 -2.73 5.90 -5.36
CA ILE A 145 -2.20 6.76 -6.43
C ILE A 145 -3.35 7.58 -7.03
N ILE A 146 -4.52 6.95 -7.20
CA ILE A 146 -5.71 7.59 -7.75
C ILE A 146 -6.27 8.61 -6.75
N SER A 147 -6.31 8.27 -5.46
CA SER A 147 -6.79 9.17 -4.41
C SER A 147 -5.90 10.42 -4.31
N MET A 148 -4.58 10.25 -4.42
CA MET A 148 -3.63 11.36 -4.45
C MET A 148 -3.76 12.21 -5.71
N TYR A 149 -4.01 11.59 -6.87
CA TYR A 149 -4.30 12.31 -8.11
C TYR A 149 -5.59 13.15 -8.01
N MET A 150 -6.67 12.59 -7.47
CA MET A 150 -7.92 13.32 -7.22
C MET A 150 -7.71 14.49 -6.26
N LYS A 151 -6.96 14.28 -5.17
CA LYS A 151 -6.61 15.34 -4.20
C LYS A 151 -5.83 16.48 -4.85
N LYS A 152 -4.94 16.18 -5.81
CA LYS A 152 -4.26 17.21 -6.61
C LYS A 152 -5.27 18.02 -7.44
N LYS A 153 -6.15 17.35 -8.18
CA LYS A 153 -7.14 17.99 -9.06
C LYS A 153 -8.11 18.90 -8.31
N ILE A 154 -8.63 18.43 -7.16
CA ILE A 154 -9.56 19.21 -6.32
C ILE A 154 -8.87 20.48 -5.78
N ARG A 155 -7.59 20.40 -5.39
CA ARG A 155 -6.85 21.57 -4.89
C ARG A 155 -6.60 22.65 -5.95
N TYR A 156 -6.33 22.26 -7.20
CA TYR A 156 -6.26 23.25 -8.30
C TYR A 156 -7.59 24.00 -8.45
N LYS A 157 -8.70 23.26 -8.39
CA LYS A 157 -10.03 23.84 -8.50
C LYS A 157 -10.29 24.82 -7.36
N SER A 158 -10.06 24.43 -6.10
CA SER A 158 -10.28 25.29 -4.92
C SER A 158 -9.37 26.51 -4.84
N ARG A 159 -8.11 26.44 -5.30
CA ARG A 159 -7.23 27.61 -5.37
C ARG A 159 -7.68 28.63 -6.41
N LEU A 160 -8.31 28.18 -7.49
CA LEU A 160 -8.90 29.07 -8.50
C LEU A 160 -10.09 29.87 -7.95
N TYR A 161 -10.97 29.24 -7.15
CA TYR A 161 -12.11 29.94 -6.53
C TYR A 161 -11.66 31.04 -5.57
N PHE A 162 -10.59 30.80 -4.80
CA PHE A 162 -10.03 31.79 -3.86
C PHE A 162 -9.29 32.95 -4.53
N LEU A 163 -8.86 32.81 -5.78
CA LEU A 163 -8.20 33.86 -6.56
C LEU A 163 -9.18 34.69 -7.40
N CYS A 164 -10.40 34.19 -7.59
CA CYS A 164 -11.47 34.85 -8.34
C CYS A 164 -12.54 35.50 -7.44
N SER A 165 -12.41 35.42 -6.12
CA SER A 165 -13.27 36.12 -5.13
C SER A 165 -12.47 37.21 -4.45
#